data_AF-A0A9D6QL30-F1
#
_entry.id   AF-A0A9D6QL30-F1
#
_cell.length_a   1.000
_cell.length_b   1.000
_cell.length_c   1.000
_cell.angle_alpha   90.00
_cell.angle_beta   90.00
_cell.angle_gamma   90.00
#
_symmetry.space_group_name_H-M   'P 1'
#
loop_
_entity.id
_entity.type
_entity.pdbx_description
1 polymer ?
#
loop_
_entity_poly.entity_id
_entity_poly.type
_entity_poly.pdbx_seq_one_letter_code
_entity_poly.pdbx_strand_id
1 'polypeptide(L)'
;MSDEKVLLGILDLTEAKRLRGELESKGVELELVSNPETCADGKCGPGGGTKVEIYARDEDVNTFQQFISGERSRMLEGLGVRPELLEQVYDTEKGTAVCPACGTEFSTQAAECPDCGLGFAGP
;
A
#
# COMPACT_ATOMS: atom_id res chain seq x y z
N MET A 1 -22.06 11.33 -26.68
CA MET A 1 -21.52 10.64 -25.51
C MET A 1 -20.16 10.14 -25.95
N SER A 2 -19.09 10.76 -25.49
CA SER A 2 -17.74 10.46 -25.97
C SER A 2 -17.28 9.15 -25.35
N ASP A 3 -16.91 8.19 -26.19
CA ASP A 3 -16.26 6.92 -25.83
C ASP A 3 -14.78 7.16 -25.47
N GLU A 4 -14.51 8.23 -24.72
CA GLU A 4 -13.16 8.66 -24.39
C GLU A 4 -12.65 7.82 -23.22
N LYS A 5 -11.68 6.96 -23.52
CA LYS A 5 -11.01 6.10 -22.54
C LYS A 5 -9.71 6.74 -22.11
N VAL A 6 -9.47 6.70 -20.81
CA VAL A 6 -8.28 7.28 -20.17
C VAL A 6 -7.39 6.14 -19.69
N LEU A 7 -6.09 6.23 -20.00
CA LEU A 7 -5.08 5.31 -19.45
C LEU A 7 -4.91 5.58 -17.96
N LEU A 8 -5.22 4.59 -17.13
CA LEU A 8 -5.05 4.68 -15.68
C LEU A 8 -3.67 4.24 -15.21
N GLY A 9 -3.02 3.33 -15.95
CA GLY A 9 -1.68 2.86 -15.62
C GLY A 9 -1.31 1.52 -16.25
N ILE A 10 -0.17 0.97 -15.80
CA ILE A 10 0.39 -0.30 -16.25
C ILE A 10 0.57 -1.22 -15.05
N LEU A 11 0.01 -2.42 -15.12
CA LEU A 11 0.02 -3.41 -14.03
C LEU A 11 0.40 -4.78 -14.55
N ASP A 12 0.76 -5.71 -13.66
CA ASP A 12 0.80 -7.11 -14.06
C ASP A 12 -0.62 -7.65 -14.31
N LEU A 13 -0.72 -8.67 -15.14
CA LEU A 13 -1.99 -9.24 -15.57
C LEU A 13 -2.81 -9.82 -14.42
N THR A 14 -2.15 -10.33 -13.38
CA THR A 14 -2.85 -10.89 -12.21
C THR A 14 -3.52 -9.77 -11.42
N GLU A 15 -2.77 -8.71 -11.14
CA GLU A 15 -3.29 -7.53 -10.44
C GLU A 15 -4.34 -6.78 -11.26
N ALA A 16 -4.13 -6.64 -12.57
CA ALA A 16 -5.12 -6.03 -13.46
C ALA A 16 -6.45 -6.81 -13.49
N LYS A 17 -6.39 -8.14 -13.44
CA LYS A 17 -7.60 -8.99 -13.33
C LYS A 17 -8.28 -8.85 -11.96
N ARG A 18 -7.51 -8.75 -10.87
CA ARG A 18 -8.03 -8.51 -9.52
C ARG A 18 -8.80 -7.19 -9.49
N LEU A 19 -8.16 -6.11 -9.89
CA LEU A 19 -8.76 -4.78 -9.91
C LEU A 19 -10.02 -4.73 -10.76
N ARG A 20 -9.99 -5.32 -11.96
CA ARG A 20 -11.18 -5.39 -12.82
C ARG A 20 -12.36 -6.05 -12.10
N GLY A 21 -12.16 -7.20 -11.46
CA GLY A 21 -13.24 -7.88 -10.73
C GLY A 21 -13.79 -7.05 -9.56
N GLU A 22 -12.93 -6.36 -8.82
CA GLU A 22 -13.37 -5.51 -7.70
C GLU A 22 -14.11 -4.26 -8.15
N LEU A 23 -13.70 -3.66 -9.28
CA LEU A 23 -14.29 -2.45 -9.84
C LEU A 23 -15.57 -2.73 -10.65
N GLU A 24 -15.68 -3.89 -11.30
CA GLU A 24 -16.92 -4.35 -11.94
C GLU A 24 -18.06 -4.41 -10.92
N SER A 25 -17.79 -4.86 -9.69
CA SER A 25 -18.77 -4.87 -8.60
C SER A 25 -19.24 -3.47 -8.16
N LYS A 26 -18.49 -2.43 -8.55
CA LYS A 26 -18.74 -1.00 -8.26
C LYS A 26 -19.25 -0.24 -9.48
N GLY A 27 -19.52 -0.93 -10.60
CA GLY A 27 -20.02 -0.34 -11.84
C GLY A 27 -18.96 0.29 -12.73
N VAL A 28 -17.67 0.08 -12.44
CA VAL A 28 -16.55 0.60 -13.25
C VAL A 28 -16.03 -0.52 -14.15
N GLU A 29 -16.06 -0.29 -15.45
CA GLU A 29 -15.55 -1.23 -16.44
C GLU A 29 -14.10 -0.88 -16.82
N LEU A 30 -13.18 -1.84 -16.64
CA LEU A 30 -11.78 -1.69 -17.03
C LEU A 30 -11.46 -2.49 -18.29
N GLU A 31 -10.86 -1.83 -19.26
CA GLU A 31 -10.27 -2.47 -20.44
C GLU A 31 -8.79 -2.76 -20.20
N LEU A 32 -8.40 -4.01 -20.44
CA LEU A 32 -7.01 -4.47 -20.31
C LEU A 32 -6.41 -4.65 -21.70
N VAL A 33 -5.42 -3.83 -22.02
CA VAL A 33 -4.74 -3.85 -23.32
C VAL A 33 -3.32 -4.37 -23.15
N SER A 34 -3.00 -5.44 -23.88
CA SER A 34 -1.64 -5.94 -23.97
C SER A 34 -0.87 -5.12 -25.01
N ASN A 35 0.08 -4.30 -24.56
CA ASN A 35 0.96 -3.56 -25.45
C ASN A 35 2.32 -4.31 -25.60
N PRO A 36 2.72 -4.68 -26.83
CA PRO A 36 4.01 -5.31 -27.09
C PRO A 36 5.20 -4.49 -26.61
N GLU A 37 5.14 -3.15 -26.62
CA GLU A 37 6.23 -2.28 -26.14
C GLU A 37 6.39 -2.37 -24.62
N THR A 38 5.29 -2.46 -23.88
CA THR A 38 5.31 -2.73 -22.43
C THR A 38 5.87 -4.12 -22.10
N CYS A 39 5.80 -5.05 -23.07
CA CYS A 39 6.36 -6.40 -22.98
C CYS A 39 7.77 -6.53 -23.59
N ALA A 40 8.25 -5.54 -24.35
CA ALA A 40 9.44 -5.63 -25.21
C ALA A 40 10.77 -5.60 -24.43
N ASP A 41 10.77 -5.16 -23.17
CA ASP A 41 11.96 -5.10 -22.30
C ASP A 41 12.48 -6.47 -21.82
N GLY A 42 12.05 -7.58 -22.43
CA GLY A 42 12.53 -8.93 -22.10
C GLY A 42 12.14 -9.44 -20.72
N LYS A 43 11.25 -8.73 -20.01
CA LYS A 43 10.79 -9.09 -18.66
C LYS A 43 9.54 -9.97 -18.65
N CYS A 44 8.93 -10.26 -19.79
CA CYS A 44 7.90 -11.29 -19.92
C CYS A 44 8.57 -12.67 -20.07
N GLY A 45 9.24 -13.12 -19.01
CA GLY A 45 9.99 -14.37 -18.92
C GLY A 45 9.74 -15.06 -17.57
N PRO A 46 10.36 -16.22 -17.29
CA PRO A 46 10.10 -16.97 -16.06
C PRO A 46 10.55 -16.14 -14.84
N GLY A 47 9.58 -15.55 -14.13
CA GLY A 47 9.79 -14.66 -12.98
C GLY A 47 9.37 -13.20 -13.20
N GLY A 48 9.00 -12.78 -14.42
CA GLY A 48 8.45 -11.45 -14.69
C GLY A 48 7.07 -11.55 -15.36
N GLY A 49 6.05 -11.09 -14.64
CA GLY A 49 4.65 -11.21 -15.07
C GLY A 49 4.34 -10.43 -16.34
N THR A 50 3.37 -10.92 -17.12
CA THR A 50 2.76 -10.18 -18.25
C THR A 50 2.25 -8.85 -17.76
N LYS A 51 2.67 -7.74 -18.38
CA LYS A 51 2.16 -6.40 -18.07
C LYS A 51 1.08 -6.00 -19.05
N VAL A 52 0.08 -5.28 -18.56
CA VAL A 52 -1.04 -4.73 -19.35
C VAL A 52 -1.28 -3.29 -18.97
N GLU A 53 -1.70 -2.50 -19.94
CA GLU A 53 -2.25 -1.17 -19.73
C GLU A 53 -3.73 -1.32 -19.33
N ILE A 54 -4.16 -0.54 -18.34
CA ILE A 54 -5.55 -0.50 -17.89
C ILE A 54 -6.19 0.83 -18.27
N TYR A 55 -7.34 0.76 -18.94
CA TYR A 55 -8.12 1.91 -19.36
C TYR A 55 -9.49 1.90 -18.71
N ALA A 56 -10.03 3.06 -18.40
CA ALA A 56 -11.43 3.25 -17.98
C ALA A 56 -12.09 4.35 -18.80
N ARG A 57 -13.42 4.41 -18.79
CA ARG A 57 -14.14 5.57 -19.32
C ARG A 57 -13.82 6.79 -18.47
N ASP A 58 -13.77 7.97 -19.09
CA ASP A 58 -13.51 9.24 -18.39
C ASP A 58 -14.49 9.46 -17.21
N GLU A 59 -15.78 9.12 -17.39
CA GLU A 59 -16.80 9.23 -16.35
C GLU A 59 -16.54 8.35 -15.10
N ASP A 60 -15.80 7.25 -15.28
CA ASP A 60 -15.49 6.27 -14.23
C ASP A 60 -14.19 6.59 -13.47
N VAL A 61 -13.38 7.56 -13.95
CA VAL A 61 -12.07 7.91 -13.37
C VAL A 61 -12.20 8.33 -11.90
N ASN A 62 -13.22 9.11 -11.55
CA ASN A 62 -13.44 9.54 -10.17
C ASN A 62 -13.73 8.35 -9.23
N THR A 63 -14.55 7.40 -9.69
CA THR A 63 -14.88 6.19 -8.92
C THR A 63 -13.64 5.32 -8.73
N PHE A 64 -12.81 5.19 -9.76
CA PHE A 64 -11.52 4.50 -9.68
C PHE A 64 -10.58 5.18 -8.67
N GLN A 65 -10.41 6.50 -8.73
CA GLN A 65 -9.55 7.24 -7.80
C GLN A 65 -10.00 7.09 -6.34
N GLN A 66 -11.31 7.13 -6.10
CA GLN A 66 -11.87 6.91 -4.76
C GLN A 66 -11.61 5.49 -4.27
N PHE A 67 -11.74 4.49 -5.14
CA PHE A 67 -11.44 3.10 -4.81
C PHE A 67 -9.98 2.93 -4.38
N ILE A 68 -9.03 3.38 -5.20
CA ILE A 68 -7.58 3.28 -4.92
C ILE A 68 -7.22 4.06 -3.64
N SER A 69 -7.77 5.26 -3.47
CA SER A 69 -7.54 6.06 -2.26
C SER A 69 -8.05 5.35 -1.01
N GLY A 70 -9.21 4.68 -1.11
CA GLY A 70 -9.78 3.89 -0.02
C GLY A 70 -8.94 2.66 0.33
N GLU A 71 -8.44 1.92 -0.66
CA GLU A 71 -7.51 0.80 -0.41
C GLU A 71 -6.24 1.29 0.29
N ARG A 72 -5.65 2.38 -0.19
CA ARG A 72 -4.46 2.99 0.41
C ARG A 72 -4.72 3.39 1.88
N SER A 73 -5.85 4.03 2.16
CA SER A 73 -6.20 4.42 3.53
C SER A 73 -6.31 3.22 4.48
N ARG A 74 -6.90 2.11 4.02
CA ARG A 74 -7.00 0.86 4.82
C ARG A 74 -5.63 0.24 5.08
N MET A 75 -4.75 0.20 4.08
CA MET A 75 -3.40 -0.35 4.25
C MET A 75 -2.54 0.50 5.19
N LEU A 76 -2.79 1.81 5.26
CA LEU A 76 -2.06 2.74 6.12
C LEU A 76 -2.74 2.94 7.50
N GLU A 77 -3.89 2.32 7.73
CA GLU A 77 -4.59 2.39 9.01
C GLU A 77 -3.69 1.81 10.11
N GLY A 78 -3.46 2.58 11.19
CA GLY A 78 -2.55 2.21 12.28
C GLY A 78 -1.05 2.44 12.01
N LEU A 79 -0.66 2.78 10.78
CA LEU A 79 0.74 3.16 10.43
C LEU A 79 0.97 4.68 10.45
N GLY A 80 -0.02 5.45 10.89
CA GLY A 80 0.11 6.90 11.04
C GLY A 80 1.17 7.28 12.08
N VAL A 81 1.94 8.34 11.79
CA VAL A 81 2.84 8.94 12.77
C VAL A 81 1.99 9.47 13.93
N ARG A 82 2.31 9.07 15.16
CA ARG A 82 1.72 9.60 16.38
C ARG A 82 2.60 10.71 16.93
N PRO A 83 2.22 12.00 16.78
CA PRO A 83 3.07 13.11 17.19
C PRO A 83 3.47 13.05 18.67
N GLU A 84 2.61 12.49 19.52
CA GLU A 84 2.82 12.35 20.96
C GLU A 84 3.95 11.38 21.32
N LEU A 85 4.32 10.50 20.39
CA LEU A 85 5.42 9.55 20.56
C LEU A 85 6.76 10.06 20.00
N LEU A 86 6.77 11.14 19.22
CA LEU A 86 7.99 11.65 18.58
C LEU A 86 9.04 12.13 19.59
N GLU A 87 8.58 12.63 20.74
CA GLU A 87 9.44 13.15 21.80
C GLU A 87 9.74 12.10 22.90
N GLN A 88 9.23 10.87 22.74
CA GLN A 88 9.47 9.80 23.71
C GLN A 88 10.89 9.27 23.58
N VAL A 89 11.69 9.53 24.62
CA VAL A 89 13.07 9.04 24.74
C VAL A 89 13.08 7.82 25.65
N TYR A 90 13.73 6.75 25.19
CA TYR A 90 13.98 5.58 26.01
C TYR A 90 15.08 5.90 27.03
N ASP A 91 14.68 6.09 28.29
CA ASP A 91 15.56 6.45 29.41
C ASP A 91 15.72 5.24 30.33
N THR A 92 16.88 4.60 30.28
CA THR A 92 17.20 3.41 31.07
C THR A 92 17.32 3.66 32.57
N GLU A 93 17.45 4.92 33.00
CA GLU A 93 17.53 5.26 34.43
C GLU A 93 16.14 5.27 35.09
N LYS A 94 15.07 5.41 34.31
CA LYS A 94 13.69 5.28 34.77
C LYS A 94 13.30 3.81 34.86
N GLY A 95 12.37 3.45 35.74
CA GLY A 95 11.86 2.08 35.85
C GLY A 95 10.90 1.65 34.73
N THR A 96 10.32 2.63 34.02
CA THR A 96 9.39 2.40 32.89
C THR A 96 9.67 3.39 31.76
N ALA A 97 9.36 2.97 30.53
CA ALA A 97 9.45 3.78 29.32
C ALA A 97 8.26 3.50 28.40
N VAL A 98 7.93 4.49 27.56
CA VAL A 98 6.93 4.36 26.50
C VAL A 98 7.63 4.03 25.20
N CYS A 99 7.20 2.97 24.51
CA CYS A 99 7.76 2.57 23.22
C CYS A 99 7.49 3.66 22.17
N PRO A 100 8.51 4.28 21.54
CA PRO A 100 8.30 5.32 20.53
C PRO A 100 7.65 4.78 19.24
N ALA A 101 7.72 3.46 18.99
CA ALA A 101 7.09 2.84 17.83
C ALA A 101 5.61 2.52 18.06
N CYS A 102 5.30 1.77 19.13
CA CYS A 102 3.95 1.26 19.38
C CYS A 102 3.18 1.96 20.52
N GLY A 103 3.84 2.77 21.35
CA GLY A 103 3.21 3.52 22.44
C GLY A 103 2.96 2.70 23.71
N THR A 104 3.35 1.43 23.74
CA THR A 104 3.22 0.57 24.91
C THR A 104 4.15 1.03 26.02
N GLU A 105 3.64 1.15 27.24
CA GLU A 105 4.46 1.37 28.44
C GLU A 105 5.01 0.03 28.93
N PHE A 106 6.33 -0.04 29.13
CA PHE A 106 7.01 -1.27 29.54
C PHE A 106 8.20 -0.97 30.46
N SER A 107 8.71 -2.00 31.12
CA SER A 107 9.89 -1.90 31.98
C SER A 107 11.14 -1.63 31.14
N THR A 108 11.96 -0.68 31.55
CA THR A 108 13.26 -0.37 30.94
C THR A 108 14.32 -1.43 31.16
N GLN A 109 14.02 -2.45 31.97
CA GLN A 109 14.84 -3.64 32.11
C GLN A 109 14.62 -4.65 30.97
N ALA A 110 13.55 -4.48 30.17
CA ALA A 110 13.32 -5.31 29.00
C ALA A 110 14.24 -4.87 27.86
N ALA A 111 14.90 -5.83 27.20
CA ALA A 111 15.73 -5.56 26.03
C ALA A 111 14.92 -5.20 24.77
N GLU A 112 13.63 -5.53 24.78
CA GLU A 112 12.69 -5.31 23.68
C GLU A 112 11.29 -4.93 24.19
N CYS A 113 10.54 -4.19 23.37
CA CYS A 113 9.12 -3.94 23.63
C CYS A 113 8.33 -5.26 23.50
N PRO A 114 7.53 -5.66 24.50
CA PRO A 114 6.79 -6.92 24.47
C PRO A 114 5.65 -6.95 23.44
N ASP A 115 5.26 -5.79 22.91
CA ASP A 115 4.12 -5.65 22.00
C ASP A 115 4.55 -5.59 20.54
N CYS A 116 5.63 -4.85 20.22
CA CYS A 116 6.09 -4.70 18.84
C CYS A 116 7.49 -5.26 18.56
N GLY A 117 8.20 -5.77 19.58
CA GLY A 117 9.55 -6.35 19.43
C GLY A 117 10.65 -5.34 19.09
N LEU A 118 10.40 -4.03 19.25
CA LEU A 118 11.45 -3.03 19.03
C LEU A 118 12.55 -3.21 20.08
N GLY A 119 13.78 -3.44 19.64
CA GLY A 119 14.94 -3.59 20.52
C GLY A 119 15.46 -2.25 21.02
N PHE A 120 15.76 -2.18 22.32
CA PHE A 120 16.33 -1.00 23.00
C PHE A 120 17.71 -1.26 23.60
N ALA A 121 18.17 -2.50 23.60
CA ALA A 121 19.55 -2.82 23.90
C ALA A 121 20.43 -2.52 22.67
N GLY A 122 21.38 -1.59 22.83
CA GLY A 122 22.49 -1.45 21.87
C GLY A 122 23.38 -2.71 21.86
N PRO A 123 24.24 -2.87 20.85
CA PRO A 123 25.28 -3.91 20.85
C PRO A 123 26.25 -3.78 22.04
#